data_AF-A0A2D4VI48-F1
#
_entry.id   AF-A0A2D4VI48-F1
#
_cell.length_a   1.000
_cell.length_b   1.000
_cell.length_c   1.000
_cell.angle_alpha   90.00
_cell.angle_beta   90.00
_cell.angle_gamma   90.00
#
_symmetry.space_group_name_H-M   'P 1'
#
loop_
_entity.id
_entity.type
_entity.pdbx_description
1 polymer ?
#
loop_
_entity_poly.entity_id
_entity_poly.type
_entity_poly.pdbx_seq_one_letter_code
_entity_poly.pdbx_strand_id
1 'polypeptide(L)'
;MDTAFENVCMSTDVERPDLRQILRDYLNGQLEEDRKLHLAKRPGLPVYALAGTFDPLNVTPQEADHEILAFHQSRYADAIVNRDISEVTGLVDDLMERHGLSGAETRVELGLGLLSALYDLSKVQMGRISGGLVERIGREAGGAGVSQPQAAPPSVPVDAPQVFTGRRLSELLPRFVEAQRGEEWRGQTERQNMKTYQMFMEVCGDLPVDAYNSKDHVVPFLEVLRRLPATHGKSPKDKELTLEQIIARADKEGAQRLSQKTRNRHKAALGSLFEWLIKRAREREEPNPAHGVRTGSRGGKRSKAAKRQVWEGDKLRALFSGPAHKGSHEFFRARPGPHLIKDAYYWLPLLGLYHGARLGELAQLQVEDVREVQGVWCLDINDLDLKHLKNEQSRRLVPIHPRILALGFLDHAREVALEKGDRVFPELKLGGADDKASYDFTRKFGAYRRGIGVYERWLD
;
A
#
# COMPACT_ATOMS: atom_id res chain seq x y z
N MET A 1 28.80 20.92 -52.47
CA MET A 1 29.17 19.91 -51.46
C MET A 1 29.74 20.68 -50.31
N ASP A 2 29.10 20.53 -49.16
CA ASP A 2 29.02 21.51 -48.09
C ASP A 2 30.28 21.48 -47.21
N THR A 3 31.13 22.50 -47.36
CA THR A 3 32.32 22.79 -46.53
C THR A 3 31.98 23.17 -45.09
N ALA A 4 30.72 23.01 -44.67
CA ALA A 4 30.27 23.12 -43.28
C ALA A 4 30.46 21.82 -42.48
N PHE A 5 30.75 20.68 -43.12
CA PHE A 5 30.88 19.39 -42.43
C PHE A 5 32.33 19.04 -42.03
N GLU A 6 33.34 19.62 -42.68
CA GLU A 6 34.76 19.31 -42.39
C GLU A 6 35.38 20.18 -41.27
N ASN A 7 34.76 21.31 -40.92
CA ASN A 7 35.25 22.18 -39.84
C ASN A 7 34.73 21.82 -38.43
N VAL A 8 34.00 20.72 -38.27
CA VAL A 8 33.58 20.21 -36.95
C VAL A 8 34.54 19.15 -36.39
N CYS A 9 35.49 18.66 -37.21
CA CYS A 9 36.39 17.57 -36.81
C CYS A 9 37.83 17.98 -36.47
N MET A 10 38.14 19.28 -36.40
CA MET A 10 39.47 19.75 -35.97
C MET A 10 39.32 20.91 -34.97
N SER A 11 38.99 20.57 -33.72
CA SER A 11 39.22 21.46 -32.59
C SER A 11 39.55 20.63 -31.36
N THR A 12 40.84 20.38 -31.20
CA THR A 12 41.57 20.19 -29.94
C THR A 12 40.97 19.22 -28.92
N ASP A 13 41.61 18.06 -28.77
CA ASP A 13 41.67 17.32 -27.52
C ASP A 13 42.01 18.29 -26.37
N VAL A 14 40.98 18.82 -25.73
CA VAL A 14 41.07 19.35 -24.38
C VAL A 14 41.02 18.11 -23.49
N GLU A 15 42.13 17.80 -22.82
CA GLU A 15 42.18 16.77 -21.78
C GLU A 15 40.95 16.95 -20.87
N ARG A 16 39.95 16.07 -21.01
CA ARG A 16 38.77 16.12 -20.17
C ARG A 16 39.22 15.80 -18.75
N PRO A 17 38.96 16.67 -17.76
CA PRO A 17 39.32 16.38 -16.38
C PRO A 17 38.72 15.04 -15.95
N ASP A 18 39.49 14.20 -15.25
CA ASP A 18 39.03 12.88 -14.80
C ASP A 18 38.05 13.01 -13.62
N LEU A 19 36.82 13.39 -13.96
CA LEU A 19 35.71 13.51 -13.02
C LEU A 19 35.46 12.19 -12.28
N ARG A 20 35.77 11.04 -12.90
CA ARG A 20 35.58 9.73 -12.26
C ARG A 20 36.57 9.54 -11.12
N GLN A 21 37.81 9.97 -11.28
CA GLN A 21 38.81 9.92 -10.22
C GLN A 21 38.43 10.85 -9.06
N ILE A 22 38.01 12.09 -9.35
CA ILE A 22 37.54 13.05 -8.33
C ILE A 22 36.37 12.47 -7.50
N LEU A 23 35.38 11.89 -8.18
CA LEU A 23 34.22 11.27 -7.51
C LEU A 23 34.58 10.03 -6.70
N ARG A 24 35.53 9.23 -7.19
CA ARG A 24 36.05 8.06 -6.47
C ARG A 24 36.77 8.47 -5.19
N ASP A 25 37.62 9.49 -5.26
CA ASP A 25 38.35 10.00 -4.09
C ASP A 25 37.40 10.61 -3.07
N TYR A 26 36.39 11.36 -3.53
CA TYR A 26 35.32 11.86 -2.68
C TYR A 26 34.58 10.72 -1.96
N LEU A 27 34.13 9.69 -2.70
CA LEU A 27 33.40 8.55 -2.13
C LEU A 27 34.25 7.79 -1.11
N ASN A 28 35.51 7.53 -1.42
CA ASN A 28 36.44 6.86 -0.50
C ASN A 28 36.63 7.66 0.79
N GLY A 29 36.77 8.98 0.70
CA GLY A 29 36.83 9.86 1.86
C GLY A 29 35.57 9.77 2.72
N GLN A 30 34.39 9.80 2.10
CA GLN A 30 33.11 9.67 2.82
C GLN A 30 32.95 8.29 3.48
N LEU A 31 33.40 7.22 2.84
CA LEU A 31 33.34 5.86 3.41
C LEU A 31 34.22 5.70 4.64
N GLU A 32 35.34 6.40 4.69
CA GLU A 32 36.25 6.41 5.84
C GLU A 32 35.72 7.31 6.97
N GLU A 33 35.17 8.49 6.66
CA GLU A 33 34.49 9.32 7.67
C GLU A 33 33.27 8.61 8.26
N ASP A 34 32.51 7.89 7.43
CA ASP A 34 31.41 7.05 7.88
C ASP A 34 31.89 5.96 8.85
N ARG A 35 33.04 5.32 8.53
CA ARG A 35 33.64 4.30 9.40
C ARG A 35 34.03 4.91 10.76
N LYS A 36 34.66 6.08 10.76
CA LYS A 36 35.02 6.80 11.99
C LYS A 36 33.79 7.19 12.80
N LEU A 37 32.71 7.62 12.13
CA LEU A 37 31.44 7.96 12.77
C LEU A 37 30.85 6.76 13.52
N HIS A 38 30.82 5.58 12.88
CA HIS A 38 30.39 4.32 13.53
C HIS A 38 31.22 3.99 14.77
N LEU A 39 32.55 4.17 14.70
CA LEU A 39 33.45 3.89 15.82
C LEU A 39 33.34 4.91 16.97
N ALA A 40 33.03 6.17 16.67
CA ALA A 40 32.93 7.25 17.66
C ALA A 40 31.58 7.29 18.40
N LYS A 41 30.53 6.69 17.83
CA LYS A 41 29.18 6.72 18.41
C LYS A 41 29.05 5.73 19.56
N ARG A 42 28.36 6.17 20.62
CA ARG A 42 28.09 5.30 21.77
C ARG A 42 27.12 4.18 21.36
N PRO A 43 27.36 2.93 21.78
CA PRO A 43 26.44 1.82 21.53
C PRO A 43 25.02 2.14 22.02
N GLY A 44 24.01 1.73 21.25
CA GLY A 44 22.60 1.95 21.57
C GLY A 44 22.05 3.34 21.22
N LEU A 45 22.85 4.18 20.56
CA LEU A 45 22.38 5.42 19.94
C LEU A 45 22.41 5.31 18.41
N PRO A 46 21.58 6.09 17.69
CA PRO A 46 21.65 6.15 16.24
C PRO A 46 22.96 6.78 15.79
N VAL A 47 23.46 6.29 14.66
CA VAL A 47 24.68 6.77 14.00
C VAL A 47 24.38 8.03 13.19
N TYR A 48 23.25 8.05 12.48
CA TYR A 48 22.87 9.08 11.51
C TYR A 48 21.68 9.92 11.95
N ALA A 49 20.67 9.33 12.59
CA ALA A 49 19.51 10.08 13.07
C ALA A 49 19.93 11.05 14.19
N LEU A 50 19.44 12.29 14.11
CA LEU A 50 19.75 13.33 15.09
C LEU A 50 18.95 13.10 16.37
N ALA A 51 19.53 13.48 17.51
CA ALA A 51 18.82 13.41 18.79
C ALA A 51 17.56 14.30 18.74
N GLY A 52 16.40 13.71 19.07
CA GLY A 52 15.10 14.40 19.07
C GLY A 52 14.34 14.35 17.75
N THR A 53 14.85 13.70 16.70
CA THR A 53 14.11 13.52 15.42
C THR A 53 13.30 12.22 15.36
N PHE A 54 13.32 11.41 16.42
CA PHE A 54 12.57 10.17 16.55
C PHE A 54 12.18 9.95 18.02
N ASP A 55 11.12 9.17 18.24
CA ASP A 55 10.65 8.81 19.59
C ASP A 55 11.36 7.53 20.07
N PRO A 56 12.31 7.63 21.02
CA PRO A 56 13.08 6.47 21.48
C PRO A 56 12.26 5.43 22.26
N LEU A 57 11.00 5.74 22.64
CA LEU A 57 10.09 4.78 23.26
C LEU A 57 9.41 3.86 22.25
N ASN A 58 9.31 4.30 20.99
CA ASN A 58 8.53 3.64 19.95
C ASN A 58 9.35 3.25 18.70
N VAL A 59 10.55 3.80 18.54
CA VAL A 59 11.42 3.57 17.38
C VAL A 59 12.83 3.26 17.87
N THR A 60 13.37 2.12 17.44
CA THR A 60 14.74 1.74 17.79
C THR A 60 15.77 2.67 17.10
N PRO A 61 16.96 2.87 17.68
CA PRO A 61 18.04 3.61 17.03
C PRO A 61 18.35 3.15 15.60
N GLN A 62 18.31 1.84 15.37
CA GLN A 62 18.52 1.24 14.06
C GLN A 62 17.38 1.58 13.09
N GLU A 63 16.13 1.54 13.52
CA GLU A 63 14.98 1.95 12.71
C GLU A 63 15.05 3.45 12.36
N ALA A 64 15.44 4.29 13.32
CA ALA A 64 15.63 5.73 13.07
C ALA A 64 16.72 6.01 12.03
N ASP A 65 17.86 5.30 12.09
CA ASP A 65 18.91 5.39 11.09
C ASP A 65 18.46 4.88 9.71
N HIS A 66 17.73 3.75 9.68
CA HIS A 66 17.15 3.18 8.46
C HIS A 66 16.20 4.18 7.79
N GLU A 67 15.32 4.84 8.56
CA GLU A 67 14.38 5.83 8.02
C GLU A 67 15.09 7.02 7.37
N ILE A 68 16.11 7.57 8.04
CA ILE A 68 16.85 8.73 7.54
C ILE A 68 17.68 8.36 6.29
N LEU A 69 18.37 7.21 6.30
CA LEU A 69 19.13 6.78 5.12
C LEU A 69 18.23 6.41 3.95
N ALA A 70 17.07 5.80 4.19
CA ALA A 70 16.08 5.51 3.14
C ALA A 70 15.51 6.81 2.54
N PHE A 71 15.31 7.84 3.37
CA PHE A 71 14.94 9.18 2.91
C PHE A 71 16.01 9.78 1.99
N HIS A 72 17.28 9.76 2.39
CA HIS A 72 18.39 10.26 1.57
C HIS A 72 18.54 9.48 0.25
N GLN A 73 18.46 8.15 0.28
CA GLN A 73 18.48 7.30 -0.92
C GLN A 73 17.40 7.69 -1.92
N SER A 74 16.18 7.94 -1.43
CA SER A 74 15.08 8.37 -2.30
C SER A 74 15.36 9.72 -2.93
N ARG A 75 15.87 10.69 -2.16
CA ARG A 75 16.16 12.04 -2.66
C ARG A 75 17.25 12.05 -3.72
N TYR A 76 18.37 11.38 -3.48
CA TYR A 76 19.46 11.30 -4.47
C TYR A 76 19.01 10.59 -5.74
N ALA A 77 18.26 9.48 -5.61
CA ALA A 77 17.71 8.79 -6.78
C ALA A 77 16.76 9.69 -7.59
N ASP A 78 15.91 10.47 -6.92
CA ASP A 78 14.98 11.38 -7.59
C ASP A 78 15.71 12.57 -8.24
N ALA A 79 16.75 13.10 -7.61
CA ALA A 79 17.62 14.15 -8.15
C ALA A 79 18.36 13.70 -9.43
N ILE A 80 18.93 12.48 -9.44
CA ILE A 80 19.58 11.89 -10.62
C ILE A 80 18.59 11.76 -11.79
N VAL A 81 17.40 11.22 -11.52
CA VAL A 81 16.38 10.99 -12.57
C VAL A 81 15.90 12.30 -13.20
N ASN A 82 15.74 13.36 -12.39
CA ASN A 82 15.30 14.66 -12.88
C ASN A 82 16.44 15.53 -13.41
N ARG A 83 17.68 15.04 -13.34
CA ARG A 83 18.89 15.80 -13.64
C ARG A 83 18.98 17.11 -12.85
N ASP A 84 18.47 17.08 -11.61
CA ASP A 84 18.45 18.22 -10.70
C ASP A 84 19.62 18.10 -9.73
N ILE A 85 20.63 18.94 -9.91
CA ILE A 85 21.84 18.96 -9.05
C ILE A 85 21.69 19.92 -7.86
N SER A 86 20.51 20.52 -7.64
CA SER A 86 20.30 21.56 -6.63
C SER A 86 20.76 21.13 -5.23
N GLU A 87 20.49 19.86 -4.87
CA GLU A 87 20.86 19.28 -3.57
C GLU A 87 22.36 19.22 -3.30
N VAL A 88 23.18 19.18 -4.36
CA VAL A 88 24.64 19.06 -4.26
C VAL A 88 25.37 20.29 -4.77
N THR A 89 24.65 21.39 -5.06
CA THR A 89 25.24 22.60 -5.66
C THR A 89 26.47 23.10 -4.91
N GLY A 90 26.39 23.20 -3.58
CA GLY A 90 27.52 23.66 -2.78
C GLY A 90 28.73 22.72 -2.79
N LEU A 91 28.50 21.40 -2.85
CA LEU A 91 29.58 20.41 -2.97
C LEU A 91 30.20 20.42 -4.37
N VAL A 92 29.37 20.64 -5.41
CA VAL A 92 29.83 20.80 -6.79
C VAL A 92 30.68 22.05 -6.91
N ASP A 93 30.26 23.18 -6.33
CA ASP A 93 31.04 24.43 -6.30
C ASP A 93 32.43 24.20 -5.67
N ASP A 94 32.45 23.57 -4.50
CA ASP A 94 33.68 23.29 -3.75
C ASP A 94 34.62 22.32 -4.49
N LEU A 95 34.08 21.28 -5.14
CA LEU A 95 34.90 20.36 -5.96
C LEU A 95 35.36 21.01 -7.27
N MET A 96 34.55 21.88 -7.87
CA MET A 96 34.96 22.63 -9.07
C MET A 96 36.11 23.59 -8.74
N GLU A 97 36.02 24.31 -7.63
CA GLU A 97 37.07 25.23 -7.16
C GLU A 97 38.37 24.48 -6.83
N ARG A 98 38.30 23.43 -6.00
CA ARG A 98 39.48 22.66 -5.55
C ARG A 98 40.24 21.98 -6.68
N HIS A 99 39.56 21.59 -7.76
CA HIS A 99 40.15 20.91 -8.90
C HIS A 99 40.30 21.79 -10.14
N GLY A 100 40.06 23.11 -10.03
CA GLY A 100 40.22 24.05 -11.14
C GLY A 100 39.29 23.78 -12.32
N LEU A 101 38.10 23.21 -12.07
CA LEU A 101 37.12 22.85 -13.09
C LEU A 101 36.24 24.05 -13.46
N SER A 102 35.89 24.17 -14.73
CA SER A 102 34.99 25.22 -15.23
C SER A 102 34.08 24.66 -16.33
N GLY A 103 32.98 25.37 -16.63
CA GLY A 103 32.03 24.98 -17.66
C GLY A 103 30.73 24.37 -17.12
N ALA A 104 29.62 24.72 -17.78
CA ALA A 104 28.27 24.30 -17.37
C ALA A 104 28.04 22.79 -17.53
N GLU A 105 28.64 22.17 -18.55
CA GLU A 105 28.53 20.72 -18.78
C GLU A 105 29.27 19.93 -17.70
N THR A 106 30.51 20.31 -17.40
CA THR A 106 31.32 19.72 -16.32
C THR A 106 30.63 19.85 -14.97
N ARG A 107 29.97 20.99 -14.70
CA ARG A 107 29.17 21.20 -13.48
C ARG A 107 28.03 20.19 -13.36
N VAL A 108 27.28 19.98 -14.43
CA VAL A 108 26.14 19.04 -14.45
C VAL A 108 26.63 17.59 -14.34
N GLU A 109 27.70 17.24 -15.06
CA GLU A 109 28.27 15.90 -15.03
C GLU A 109 28.84 15.54 -13.64
N LEU A 110 29.60 16.46 -13.03
CA LEU A 110 30.10 16.31 -11.67
C LEU A 110 28.96 16.22 -10.65
N GLY A 111 27.92 17.05 -10.77
CA GLY A 111 26.76 17.01 -9.87
C GLY A 111 25.98 15.70 -9.95
N LEU A 112 25.73 15.18 -11.16
CA LEU A 112 25.08 13.88 -11.35
C LEU A 112 25.92 12.71 -10.81
N GLY A 113 27.23 12.76 -11.05
CA GLY A 113 28.17 11.78 -10.53
C GLY A 113 28.26 11.81 -9.00
N LEU A 114 28.20 13.00 -8.39
CA LEU A 114 28.22 13.18 -6.95
C LEU A 114 26.94 12.65 -6.29
N LEU A 115 25.77 12.90 -6.89
CA LEU A 115 24.52 12.31 -6.44
C LEU A 115 24.56 10.77 -6.49
N SER A 116 25.19 10.21 -7.53
CA SER A 116 25.37 8.76 -7.67
C SER A 116 26.33 8.20 -6.60
N ALA A 117 27.44 8.90 -6.33
CA ALA A 117 28.37 8.55 -5.25
C ALA A 117 27.69 8.60 -3.87
N LEU A 118 26.88 9.63 -3.57
CA LEU A 118 26.12 9.75 -2.32
C LEU A 118 25.03 8.66 -2.20
N TYR A 119 24.39 8.30 -3.32
CA TYR A 119 23.47 7.18 -3.36
C TYR A 119 24.17 5.86 -3.03
N ASP A 120 25.35 5.59 -3.60
CA ASP A 120 26.10 4.36 -3.29
C ASP A 120 26.66 4.36 -1.87
N LEU A 121 27.16 5.50 -1.37
CA LEU A 121 27.55 5.67 0.04
C LEU A 121 26.41 5.25 0.97
N SER A 122 25.21 5.76 0.74
CA SER A 122 24.05 5.45 1.59
C SER A 122 23.63 3.98 1.57
N LYS A 123 23.94 3.21 0.51
CA LYS A 123 23.76 1.75 0.50
C LYS A 123 24.76 1.06 1.42
N VAL A 124 26.01 1.49 1.40
CA VAL A 124 27.05 0.97 2.29
C VAL A 124 26.72 1.28 3.75
N GLN A 125 26.26 2.50 4.03
CA GLN A 125 25.79 2.91 5.36
C GLN A 125 24.66 2.02 5.87
N MET A 126 23.68 1.72 5.01
CA MET A 126 22.58 0.80 5.31
C MET A 126 23.07 -0.63 5.62
N GLY A 127 24.04 -1.08 4.83
CA GLY A 127 24.72 -2.37 5.03
C GLY A 127 25.44 -2.43 6.38
N ARG A 128 26.13 -1.36 6.79
CA ARG A 128 26.86 -1.29 8.08
C ARG A 128 25.93 -1.34 9.28
N ILE A 129 24.77 -0.68 9.23
CA ILE A 129 23.75 -0.76 10.30
C ILE A 129 23.23 -2.19 10.47
N SER A 130 22.97 -2.88 9.35
CA SER A 130 22.30 -4.18 9.35
C SER A 130 23.28 -5.37 9.49
N GLY A 131 24.51 -5.18 9.03
CA GLY A 131 25.53 -6.22 8.88
C GLY A 131 26.71 -6.13 9.84
N GLY A 132 26.92 -4.95 10.47
CA GLY A 132 28.10 -4.64 11.27
C GLY A 132 29.22 -3.98 10.47
N LEU A 133 30.18 -3.36 11.18
CA LEU A 133 31.31 -2.62 10.58
C LEU A 133 32.44 -3.53 10.08
N VAL A 134 32.54 -4.74 10.62
CA VAL A 134 33.54 -5.76 10.27
C VAL A 134 32.84 -6.84 9.46
N GLU A 135 33.45 -7.29 8.37
CA GLU A 135 32.97 -8.46 7.63
C GLU A 135 32.79 -9.64 8.60
N ARG A 136 31.63 -10.30 8.51
CA ARG A 136 31.33 -11.44 9.37
C ARG A 136 32.41 -12.49 9.14
N ILE A 137 33.06 -12.94 10.23
CA ILE A 137 34.04 -14.03 10.19
C ILE A 137 33.34 -15.24 9.57
N GLY A 138 33.70 -15.59 8.34
CA GLY A 138 33.35 -16.88 7.76
C GLY A 138 33.98 -17.97 8.60
N ARG A 139 33.25 -19.06 8.88
CA ARG A 139 33.86 -20.26 9.47
C ARG A 139 34.96 -20.74 8.53
N GLU A 140 36.21 -20.55 8.95
CA GLU A 140 37.39 -21.11 8.30
C GLU A 140 37.30 -22.64 8.34
N ALA A 141 37.10 -23.26 7.17
CA ALA A 141 37.57 -24.61 6.93
C ALA A 141 39.06 -24.51 6.56
N GLY A 142 39.93 -24.96 7.47
CA GLY A 142 41.36 -24.71 7.41
C GLY A 142 42.12 -25.37 6.27
N GLY A 143 43.32 -24.84 6.02
CA GLY A 143 44.37 -25.49 5.24
C GLY A 143 45.23 -24.52 4.43
N ALA A 144 46.32 -24.06 5.03
CA ALA A 144 47.31 -23.17 4.43
C ALA A 144 48.07 -23.80 3.23
N GLY A 145 48.47 -22.98 2.26
CA GLY A 145 49.50 -23.37 1.28
C GLY A 145 49.64 -22.51 0.03
N VAL A 146 50.51 -21.48 0.11
CA VAL A 146 51.37 -20.90 -0.95
C VAL A 146 50.72 -20.27 -2.19
N SER A 147 50.91 -18.96 -2.33
CA SER A 147 50.63 -18.15 -3.50
C SER A 147 51.49 -18.52 -4.71
N GLN A 148 50.86 -18.79 -5.85
CA GLN A 148 51.43 -18.63 -7.20
C GLN A 148 50.46 -17.81 -8.09
N PRO A 149 50.99 -17.07 -9.09
CA PRO A 149 50.22 -16.07 -9.81
C PRO A 149 49.15 -16.72 -10.71
N GLN A 150 47.90 -16.26 -10.57
CA GLN A 150 46.75 -16.73 -11.34
C GLN A 150 46.90 -16.40 -12.82
N ALA A 151 46.96 -17.46 -13.64
CA ALA A 151 46.53 -17.43 -15.03
C ALA A 151 45.00 -17.17 -15.10
N ALA A 152 44.56 -16.51 -16.18
CA ALA A 152 43.17 -16.14 -16.41
C ALA A 152 42.22 -17.34 -16.22
N PRO A 153 41.10 -17.19 -15.49
CA PRO A 153 40.15 -18.27 -15.34
C PRO A 153 39.41 -18.53 -16.66
N PRO A 154 39.14 -19.81 -16.98
CA PRO A 154 38.38 -20.19 -18.16
C PRO A 154 36.91 -19.79 -18.02
N SER A 155 36.28 -19.52 -19.16
CA SER A 155 34.84 -19.27 -19.28
C SER A 155 34.02 -20.37 -18.58
N VAL A 156 33.30 -19.98 -17.53
CA VAL A 156 32.34 -20.84 -16.83
C VAL A 156 31.15 -21.14 -17.76
N PRO A 157 30.66 -22.39 -17.86
CA PRO A 157 29.44 -22.72 -18.58
C PRO A 157 28.21 -22.09 -17.91
N VAL A 158 27.23 -21.75 -18.74
CA VAL A 158 25.90 -21.23 -18.37
C VAL A 158 25.20 -22.12 -17.34
N ASP A 159 24.73 -21.48 -16.26
CA ASP A 159 23.80 -21.91 -15.21
C ASP A 159 23.53 -23.43 -15.04
N ALA A 160 24.13 -24.00 -13.98
CA ALA A 160 23.49 -25.12 -13.29
C ALA A 160 22.31 -24.57 -12.46
N PRO A 161 21.12 -25.20 -12.49
CA PRO A 161 19.96 -24.73 -11.74
C PRO A 161 20.28 -24.71 -10.24
N GLN A 162 20.06 -23.57 -9.58
CA GLN A 162 20.06 -23.49 -8.12
C GLN A 162 19.02 -24.47 -7.58
N VAL A 163 19.47 -25.50 -6.86
CA VAL A 163 18.59 -26.49 -6.24
C VAL A 163 18.05 -25.88 -4.95
N PHE A 164 16.85 -25.31 -5.01
CA PHE A 164 16.12 -24.87 -3.83
C PHE A 164 15.50 -26.09 -3.14
N THR A 165 15.95 -26.40 -1.92
CA THR A 165 15.45 -27.53 -1.11
C THR A 165 14.40 -27.11 -0.07
N GLY A 166 14.02 -25.83 -0.05
CA GLY A 166 13.04 -25.28 0.89
C GLY A 166 11.60 -25.67 0.57
N ARG A 167 10.71 -25.44 1.54
CA ARG A 167 9.27 -25.70 1.39
C ARG A 167 8.63 -24.76 0.37
N ARG A 168 7.64 -25.28 -0.36
CA ARG A 168 6.87 -24.51 -1.33
C ARG A 168 5.96 -23.50 -0.65
N LEU A 169 5.61 -22.44 -1.38
CA LEU A 169 4.69 -21.43 -0.89
C LEU A 169 3.32 -22.02 -0.54
N SER A 170 2.79 -22.93 -1.36
CA SER A 170 1.51 -23.59 -1.12
C SER A 170 1.46 -24.37 0.20
N GLU A 171 2.58 -24.96 0.62
CA GLU A 171 2.69 -25.72 1.88
C GLU A 171 2.69 -24.80 3.11
N LEU A 172 3.24 -23.60 2.98
CA LEU A 172 3.39 -22.64 4.08
C LEU A 172 2.20 -21.69 4.20
N LEU A 173 1.45 -21.49 3.12
CA LEU A 173 0.34 -20.56 3.06
C LEU A 173 -0.76 -20.84 4.11
N PRO A 174 -1.19 -22.10 4.37
CA PRO A 174 -2.17 -22.40 5.41
C PRO A 174 -1.72 -21.94 6.80
N ARG A 175 -0.43 -22.16 7.15
CA ARG A 175 0.15 -21.72 8.43
C ARG A 175 0.16 -20.21 8.56
N PHE A 176 0.48 -19.50 7.47
CA PHE A 176 0.41 -18.04 7.45
C PHE A 176 -1.01 -17.52 7.64
N VAL A 177 -1.99 -18.10 6.93
CA VAL A 177 -3.40 -17.70 7.04
C VAL A 177 -3.92 -17.93 8.45
N GLU A 178 -3.59 -19.07 9.06
CA GLU A 178 -3.95 -19.37 10.45
C GLU A 178 -3.34 -18.36 11.42
N ALA A 179 -2.05 -18.03 11.28
CA ALA A 179 -1.39 -17.02 12.10
C ALA A 179 -2.08 -15.65 11.95
N GLN A 180 -2.47 -15.26 10.74
CA GLN A 180 -3.11 -13.97 10.49
C GLN A 180 -4.55 -13.90 11.02
N ARG A 181 -5.31 -15.01 11.00
CA ARG A 181 -6.65 -15.09 11.62
C ARG A 181 -6.63 -14.85 13.12
N GLY A 182 -5.54 -15.25 13.80
CA GLY A 182 -5.37 -15.05 15.24
C GLY A 182 -5.04 -13.61 15.65
N GLU A 183 -4.63 -12.76 14.70
CA GLU A 183 -4.11 -11.42 15.00
C GLU A 183 -4.94 -10.31 14.34
N GLU A 184 -4.99 -10.29 13.01
CA GLU A 184 -5.41 -9.10 12.27
C GLU A 184 -6.54 -9.35 11.25
N TRP A 185 -6.68 -10.58 10.75
CA TRP A 185 -7.54 -10.83 9.59
C TRP A 185 -8.95 -11.27 9.99
N ARG A 186 -9.92 -10.57 9.40
CA ARG A 186 -11.32 -11.01 9.32
C ARG A 186 -11.58 -11.71 7.98
N GLY A 187 -12.73 -12.37 7.87
CA GLY A 187 -13.11 -13.17 6.69
C GLY A 187 -13.01 -12.42 5.36
N GLN A 188 -13.35 -11.13 5.30
CA GLN A 188 -13.20 -10.33 4.09
C GLN A 188 -11.74 -10.12 3.70
N THR A 189 -10.88 -9.75 4.66
CA THR A 189 -9.45 -9.50 4.45
C THR A 189 -8.74 -10.78 3.99
N GLU A 190 -9.06 -11.90 4.64
CA GLU A 190 -8.52 -13.20 4.28
C GLU A 190 -8.87 -13.58 2.84
N ARG A 191 -10.17 -13.57 2.46
CA ARG A 191 -10.59 -13.87 1.07
C ARG A 191 -9.87 -12.99 0.05
N GLN A 192 -9.70 -11.73 0.41
CA GLN A 192 -9.05 -10.72 -0.42
C GLN A 192 -7.55 -10.97 -0.61
N ASN A 193 -6.85 -11.43 0.44
CA ASN A 193 -5.43 -11.72 0.42
C ASN A 193 -5.16 -13.10 -0.20
N MET A 194 -5.99 -14.10 0.11
CA MET A 194 -5.94 -15.43 -0.52
C MET A 194 -6.02 -15.34 -2.04
N LYS A 195 -6.90 -14.50 -2.59
CA LYS A 195 -6.95 -14.30 -4.04
C LYS A 195 -5.65 -13.71 -4.59
N THR A 196 -4.94 -12.88 -3.82
CA THR A 196 -3.60 -12.39 -4.21
C THR A 196 -2.62 -13.54 -4.34
N TYR A 197 -2.53 -14.40 -3.32
CA TYR A 197 -1.57 -15.50 -3.30
C TYR A 197 -1.85 -16.54 -4.38
N GLN A 198 -3.14 -16.82 -4.63
CA GLN A 198 -3.55 -17.67 -5.75
C GLN A 198 -3.10 -17.12 -7.10
N MET A 199 -3.36 -15.83 -7.37
CA MET A 199 -2.91 -15.21 -8.63
C MET A 199 -1.39 -15.13 -8.71
N PHE A 200 -0.70 -14.94 -7.58
CA PHE A 200 0.75 -14.93 -7.54
C PHE A 200 1.32 -16.30 -7.91
N MET A 201 0.80 -17.39 -7.35
CA MET A 201 1.21 -18.76 -7.71
C MET A 201 0.82 -19.14 -9.14
N GLU A 202 -0.30 -18.63 -9.65
CA GLU A 202 -0.69 -18.84 -11.06
C GLU A 202 0.33 -18.20 -12.02
N VAL A 203 0.81 -17.00 -11.72
CA VAL A 203 1.74 -16.26 -12.58
C VAL A 203 3.20 -16.70 -12.40
N CYS A 204 3.61 -16.92 -11.15
CA CYS A 204 5.01 -17.14 -10.78
C CYS A 204 5.34 -18.63 -10.55
N GLY A 205 4.34 -19.50 -10.60
CA GLY A 205 4.45 -20.90 -10.18
C GLY A 205 4.41 -21.07 -8.66
N ASP A 206 4.25 -22.31 -8.22
CA ASP A 206 4.39 -22.70 -6.81
C ASP A 206 5.81 -23.21 -6.54
N LEU A 207 6.68 -22.28 -6.17
CA LEU A 207 8.10 -22.50 -5.93
C LEU A 207 8.43 -22.57 -4.43
N PRO A 208 9.60 -23.15 -4.07
CA PRO A 208 10.23 -22.92 -2.77
C PRO A 208 10.32 -21.44 -2.43
N VAL A 209 10.05 -21.07 -1.17
CA VAL A 209 9.92 -19.65 -0.78
C VAL A 209 11.19 -18.82 -0.98
N ASP A 210 12.36 -19.46 -0.95
CA ASP A 210 13.67 -18.84 -1.22
C ASP A 210 13.93 -18.57 -2.71
N ALA A 211 13.22 -19.27 -3.60
CA ALA A 211 13.38 -19.07 -5.04
C ALA A 211 12.75 -17.75 -5.54
N TYR A 212 11.79 -17.19 -4.79
CA TYR A 212 11.13 -15.96 -5.21
C TYR A 212 12.04 -14.74 -5.02
N ASN A 213 12.31 -14.07 -6.13
CA ASN A 213 13.03 -12.81 -6.18
C ASN A 213 12.17 -11.66 -6.77
N SER A 214 12.60 -10.42 -6.56
CA SER A 214 11.84 -9.25 -7.04
C SER A 214 11.74 -9.18 -8.56
N LYS A 215 12.83 -9.49 -9.27
CA LYS A 215 12.98 -9.28 -10.72
C LYS A 215 12.14 -10.25 -11.54
N ASP A 216 12.20 -11.54 -11.19
CA ASP A 216 11.65 -12.61 -12.03
C ASP A 216 10.24 -13.01 -11.60
N HIS A 217 9.79 -12.62 -10.40
CA HIS A 217 8.49 -13.03 -9.86
C HIS A 217 7.62 -11.84 -9.47
N VAL A 218 8.08 -10.98 -8.55
CA VAL A 218 7.24 -9.89 -8.03
C VAL A 218 6.94 -8.83 -9.10
N VAL A 219 7.96 -8.39 -9.84
CA VAL A 219 7.79 -7.38 -10.91
C VAL A 219 6.84 -7.89 -12.03
N PRO A 220 7.05 -9.09 -12.61
CA PRO A 220 6.13 -9.66 -13.60
C PRO A 220 4.69 -9.77 -13.08
N PHE A 221 4.51 -10.22 -11.84
CA PHE A 221 3.17 -10.27 -11.23
C PHE A 221 2.51 -8.88 -11.14
N LEU A 222 3.27 -7.84 -10.75
CA LEU A 222 2.73 -6.48 -10.68
C LEU A 222 2.37 -5.93 -12.08
N GLU A 223 3.09 -6.32 -13.13
CA GLU A 223 2.74 -6.00 -14.53
C GLU A 223 1.47 -6.73 -15.00
N VAL A 224 1.28 -7.99 -14.62
CA VAL A 224 0.01 -8.71 -14.83
C VAL A 224 -1.14 -7.95 -14.16
N LEU A 225 -0.98 -7.54 -12.90
CA LEU A 225 -1.98 -6.75 -12.18
C LEU A 225 -2.28 -5.38 -12.82
N ARG A 226 -1.32 -4.79 -13.54
CA ARG A 226 -1.53 -3.54 -14.31
C ARG A 226 -2.46 -3.75 -15.49
N ARG A 227 -2.37 -4.91 -16.14
CA ARG A 227 -3.18 -5.28 -17.32
C ARG A 227 -4.50 -5.96 -16.97
N LEU A 228 -4.66 -6.41 -15.73
CA LEU A 228 -5.88 -7.10 -15.30
C LEU A 228 -7.11 -6.16 -15.28
N PRO A 229 -8.28 -6.59 -15.80
CA PRO A 229 -9.49 -5.78 -15.78
C PRO A 229 -10.09 -5.65 -14.37
N ALA A 230 -10.76 -4.53 -14.10
CA ALA A 230 -11.46 -4.27 -12.82
C ALA A 230 -12.66 -5.20 -12.57
N THR A 231 -13.09 -5.92 -13.60
CA THR A 231 -14.16 -6.92 -13.56
C THR A 231 -13.67 -8.33 -13.25
N HIS A 232 -12.34 -8.56 -13.23
CA HIS A 232 -11.76 -9.87 -12.95
C HIS A 232 -12.35 -10.50 -11.67
N GLY A 233 -12.80 -11.75 -11.80
CA GLY A 233 -13.38 -12.53 -10.70
C GLY A 233 -14.82 -12.17 -10.34
N LYS A 234 -15.47 -11.29 -11.11
CA LYS A 234 -16.89 -10.90 -10.94
C LYS A 234 -17.83 -11.57 -11.94
N SER A 235 -17.30 -12.13 -13.02
CA SER A 235 -18.07 -12.83 -14.05
C SER A 235 -17.88 -14.34 -13.94
N PRO A 236 -18.94 -15.16 -14.07
CA PRO A 236 -18.81 -16.61 -14.19
C PRO A 236 -17.89 -17.04 -15.35
N LYS A 237 -17.86 -16.23 -16.43
CA LYS A 237 -17.00 -16.46 -17.61
C LYS A 237 -15.51 -16.35 -17.32
N ASP A 238 -15.12 -15.87 -16.14
CA ASP A 238 -13.72 -15.72 -15.74
C ASP A 238 -13.21 -16.95 -14.99
N LYS A 239 -14.10 -17.86 -14.56
CA LYS A 239 -13.73 -18.98 -13.69
C LYS A 239 -12.85 -20.03 -14.38
N GLU A 240 -12.99 -20.17 -15.70
CA GLU A 240 -12.32 -21.19 -16.51
C GLU A 240 -11.19 -20.61 -17.36
N LEU A 241 -10.95 -19.29 -17.27
CA LEU A 241 -9.94 -18.61 -18.06
C LEU A 241 -8.71 -18.33 -17.21
N THR A 242 -7.52 -18.46 -17.81
CA THR A 242 -6.27 -18.01 -17.18
C THR A 242 -6.21 -16.49 -17.11
N LEU A 243 -5.37 -15.93 -16.23
CA LEU A 243 -5.15 -14.48 -16.17
C LEU A 243 -4.74 -13.88 -17.53
N GLU A 244 -3.93 -14.58 -18.33
CA GLU A 244 -3.52 -14.15 -19.67
C GLU A 244 -4.71 -14.08 -20.62
N GLN A 245 -5.59 -15.09 -20.62
CA GLN A 245 -6.79 -15.10 -21.46
C GLN A 245 -7.77 -13.98 -21.07
N ILE A 246 -7.91 -13.73 -19.76
CA ILE A 246 -8.73 -12.62 -19.24
C ILE A 246 -8.15 -11.27 -19.68
N ILE A 247 -6.83 -11.11 -19.61
CA ILE A 247 -6.13 -9.91 -20.07
C ILE A 247 -6.31 -9.72 -21.58
N ALA A 248 -6.11 -10.76 -22.39
CA ALA A 248 -6.25 -10.69 -23.83
C ALA A 248 -7.68 -10.27 -24.24
N ARG A 249 -8.70 -10.83 -23.58
CA ARG A 249 -10.09 -10.40 -23.78
C ARG A 249 -10.30 -8.94 -23.38
N ALA A 250 -9.76 -8.55 -22.23
CA ALA A 250 -9.89 -7.19 -21.71
C ALA A 250 -9.13 -6.14 -22.56
N ASP A 251 -8.05 -6.53 -23.24
CA ASP A 251 -7.32 -5.73 -24.24
C ASP A 251 -8.20 -5.54 -25.47
N LYS A 252 -8.82 -6.60 -25.99
CA LYS A 252 -9.75 -6.53 -27.13
C LYS A 252 -10.99 -5.68 -26.84
N GLU A 253 -11.53 -5.76 -25.64
CA GLU A 253 -12.76 -5.05 -25.22
C GLU A 253 -12.51 -3.63 -24.72
N GLY A 254 -11.25 -3.18 -24.60
CA GLY A 254 -10.93 -1.87 -24.02
C GLY A 254 -11.39 -1.70 -22.57
N ALA A 255 -11.45 -2.79 -21.80
CA ALA A 255 -12.04 -2.79 -20.47
C ALA A 255 -11.25 -1.93 -19.45
N GLN A 256 -11.93 -1.36 -18.47
CA GLN A 256 -11.26 -0.61 -17.41
C GLN A 256 -10.33 -1.52 -16.58
N ARG A 257 -9.08 -1.09 -16.39
CA ARG A 257 -8.06 -1.83 -15.62
C ARG A 257 -8.20 -1.65 -14.12
N LEU A 258 -7.54 -2.52 -13.34
CA LEU A 258 -7.49 -2.38 -11.88
C LEU A 258 -7.04 -0.98 -11.45
N SER A 259 -7.61 -0.49 -10.35
CA SER A 259 -7.17 0.76 -9.74
C SER A 259 -5.79 0.60 -9.09
N GLN A 260 -5.02 1.69 -8.99
CA GLN A 260 -3.75 1.69 -8.25
C GLN A 260 -3.94 1.24 -6.80
N LYS A 261 -5.05 1.63 -6.16
CA LYS A 261 -5.38 1.20 -4.79
C LYS A 261 -5.48 -0.32 -4.70
N THR A 262 -6.12 -0.96 -5.68
CA THR A 262 -6.25 -2.42 -5.72
C THR A 262 -4.90 -3.09 -5.93
N ARG A 263 -4.06 -2.57 -6.84
CA ARG A 263 -2.70 -3.07 -7.05
C ARG A 263 -1.84 -2.95 -5.79
N ASN A 264 -1.87 -1.80 -5.11
CA ASN A 264 -1.14 -1.58 -3.86
C ASN A 264 -1.58 -2.55 -2.77
N ARG A 265 -2.86 -2.91 -2.71
CA ARG A 265 -3.37 -3.93 -1.77
C ARG A 265 -2.76 -5.30 -2.04
N HIS A 266 -2.67 -5.72 -3.32
CA HIS A 266 -2.00 -6.96 -3.68
C HIS A 266 -0.51 -6.93 -3.33
N LYS A 267 0.19 -5.83 -3.62
CA LYS A 267 1.59 -5.65 -3.21
C LYS A 267 1.78 -5.75 -1.70
N ALA A 268 0.94 -5.06 -0.93
CA ALA A 268 1.00 -5.09 0.54
C ALA A 268 0.75 -6.50 1.10
N ALA A 269 -0.18 -7.25 0.52
CA ALA A 269 -0.43 -8.64 0.90
C ALA A 269 0.79 -9.54 0.65
N LEU A 270 1.51 -9.35 -0.46
CA LEU A 270 2.78 -10.06 -0.70
C LEU A 270 3.87 -9.64 0.28
N GLY A 271 4.00 -8.34 0.55
CA GLY A 271 4.95 -7.82 1.55
C GLY A 271 4.74 -8.48 2.91
N SER A 272 3.50 -8.49 3.41
CA SER A 272 3.14 -9.13 4.69
C SER A 272 3.44 -10.63 4.73
N LEU A 273 3.15 -11.36 3.64
CA LEU A 273 3.47 -12.79 3.54
C LEU A 273 4.98 -13.05 3.64
N PHE A 274 5.79 -12.38 2.82
CA PHE A 274 7.23 -12.60 2.83
C PHE A 274 7.89 -12.09 4.11
N GLU A 275 7.35 -11.04 4.72
CA GLU A 275 7.81 -10.57 6.02
C GLU A 275 7.58 -11.62 7.11
N TRP A 276 6.41 -12.25 7.11
CA TRP A 276 6.08 -13.33 8.03
C TRP A 276 6.99 -14.55 7.80
N LEU A 277 7.26 -14.91 6.54
CA LEU A 277 8.16 -16.01 6.18
C LEU A 277 9.58 -15.80 6.73
N ILE A 278 10.08 -14.57 6.67
CA ILE A 278 11.42 -14.20 7.14
C ILE A 278 11.45 -14.12 8.67
N LYS A 279 10.60 -13.27 9.26
CA LYS A 279 10.72 -12.91 10.69
C LYS A 279 10.16 -13.97 11.63
N ARG A 280 9.05 -14.60 11.24
CA ARG A 280 8.26 -15.44 12.16
C ARG A 280 8.35 -16.92 11.85
N ALA A 281 8.16 -17.29 10.58
CA ALA A 281 8.27 -18.68 10.17
C ALA A 281 9.73 -19.14 10.04
N ARG A 282 10.66 -18.20 9.78
CA ARG A 282 12.09 -18.45 9.53
C ARG A 282 12.31 -19.49 8.42
N GLU A 283 11.48 -19.42 7.38
CA GLU A 283 11.55 -20.29 6.19
C GLU A 283 12.33 -19.63 5.06
N ARG A 284 12.79 -18.40 5.26
CA ARG A 284 13.51 -17.60 4.29
C ARG A 284 14.52 -16.69 4.96
N GLU A 285 15.74 -16.68 4.43
CA GLU A 285 16.82 -15.78 4.87
C GLU A 285 16.98 -14.57 3.94
N GLU A 286 16.61 -14.74 2.66
CA GLU A 286 16.69 -13.69 1.66
C GLU A 286 15.77 -12.50 1.98
N PRO A 287 16.17 -11.25 1.66
CA PRO A 287 15.33 -10.07 1.87
C PRO A 287 13.96 -10.19 1.20
N ASN A 288 12.99 -9.46 1.75
CA ASN A 288 11.62 -9.49 1.26
C ASN A 288 11.54 -9.02 -0.21
N PRO A 289 11.13 -9.88 -1.16
CA PRO A 289 11.21 -9.59 -2.59
C PRO A 289 10.15 -8.57 -3.01
N ALA A 290 9.15 -8.30 -2.17
CA ALA A 290 8.12 -7.30 -2.42
C ALA A 290 8.47 -5.89 -1.91
N HIS A 291 9.52 -5.77 -1.08
CA HIS A 291 10.04 -4.47 -0.63
C HIS A 291 10.85 -3.79 -1.74
N GLY A 292 10.87 -2.45 -1.73
CA GLY A 292 11.63 -1.65 -2.71
C GLY A 292 11.08 -1.65 -4.15
N VAL A 293 10.16 -2.54 -4.52
CA VAL A 293 9.61 -2.62 -5.89
C VAL A 293 8.73 -1.42 -6.21
N ARG A 294 9.24 -0.46 -6.99
CA ARG A 294 8.46 0.70 -7.46
C ARG A 294 7.49 0.23 -8.56
N THR A 295 6.18 0.27 -8.32
CA THR A 295 5.21 0.14 -9.42
C THR A 295 5.28 1.42 -10.24
N GLY A 296 5.79 1.36 -11.46
CA GLY A 296 5.91 2.52 -12.36
C GLY A 296 4.55 3.18 -12.61
N SER A 297 4.28 4.28 -11.90
CA SER A 297 3.47 5.41 -12.33
C SER A 297 3.42 6.43 -11.21
N ARG A 298 3.83 7.67 -11.51
CA ARG A 298 3.41 8.87 -10.78
C ARG A 298 1.90 8.74 -10.53
N GLY A 299 1.49 8.86 -9.28
CA GLY A 299 0.10 9.20 -9.00
C GLY A 299 -0.11 10.60 -9.56
N GLY A 300 -0.56 10.72 -10.81
CA GLY A 300 -1.08 12.00 -11.29
C GLY A 300 -2.09 12.50 -10.26
N LYS A 301 -2.05 13.80 -9.95
CA LYS A 301 -3.03 14.45 -9.05
C LYS A 301 -4.40 13.84 -9.35
N ARG A 302 -4.99 13.14 -8.37
CA ARG A 302 -6.35 12.58 -8.53
C ARG A 302 -7.20 13.67 -9.15
N SER A 303 -7.75 13.44 -10.34
CA SER A 303 -8.72 14.38 -10.90
C SER A 303 -9.84 14.57 -9.86
N LYS A 304 -10.45 15.75 -9.84
CA LYS A 304 -11.56 16.05 -8.92
C LYS A 304 -12.68 14.99 -9.01
N ALA A 305 -12.83 14.35 -10.18
CA ALA A 305 -13.74 13.23 -10.44
C ALA A 305 -13.38 11.91 -9.71
N ALA A 306 -12.12 11.69 -9.31
CA ALA A 306 -11.68 10.49 -8.58
C ALA A 306 -11.77 10.63 -7.04
N LYS A 307 -12.12 11.81 -6.53
CA LYS A 307 -12.53 11.98 -5.12
C LYS A 307 -14.01 11.63 -5.04
N ARG A 308 -14.41 10.82 -4.04
CA ARG A 308 -15.85 10.55 -3.79
C ARG A 308 -16.58 11.88 -3.77
N GLN A 309 -17.52 12.07 -4.70
CA GLN A 309 -18.31 13.29 -4.74
C GLN A 309 -19.19 13.33 -3.50
N VAL A 310 -19.16 14.45 -2.79
CA VAL A 310 -20.11 14.71 -1.72
C VAL A 310 -21.47 14.93 -2.38
N TRP A 311 -22.51 14.30 -1.84
CA TRP A 311 -23.86 14.58 -2.29
C TRP A 311 -24.29 15.93 -1.70
N GLU A 312 -24.61 16.88 -2.56
CA GLU A 312 -25.05 18.22 -2.16
C GLU A 312 -26.34 18.58 -2.90
N GLY A 313 -27.07 19.56 -2.36
CA GLY A 313 -28.20 20.20 -3.02
C GLY A 313 -29.26 19.22 -3.54
N ASP A 314 -29.42 19.17 -4.86
CA ASP A 314 -30.52 18.48 -5.54
C ASP A 314 -30.49 16.96 -5.36
N LYS A 315 -29.31 16.33 -5.25
CA LYS A 315 -29.23 14.87 -5.04
C LYS A 315 -29.77 14.46 -3.68
N LEU A 316 -29.38 15.17 -2.62
CA LEU A 316 -29.92 14.92 -1.29
C LEU A 316 -31.42 15.20 -1.26
N ARG A 317 -31.86 16.31 -1.88
CA ARG A 317 -33.29 16.62 -2.01
C ARG A 317 -34.05 15.51 -2.73
N ALA A 318 -33.52 14.98 -3.83
CA ALA A 318 -34.15 13.90 -4.59
C ALA A 318 -34.23 12.61 -3.76
N LEU A 319 -33.19 12.26 -3.01
CA LEU A 319 -33.21 11.09 -2.12
C LEU A 319 -34.27 11.19 -1.02
N PHE A 320 -34.33 12.32 -0.32
CA PHE A 320 -35.25 12.56 0.80
C PHE A 320 -36.65 13.00 0.35
N SER A 321 -36.84 13.33 -0.92
CA SER A 321 -38.16 13.49 -1.55
C SER A 321 -38.64 12.21 -2.24
N GLY A 322 -37.81 11.17 -2.25
CA GLY A 322 -38.14 9.89 -2.84
C GLY A 322 -39.15 9.07 -2.03
N PRO A 323 -39.65 7.97 -2.60
CA PRO A 323 -40.75 7.18 -2.02
C PRO A 323 -40.43 6.61 -0.62
N ALA A 324 -39.17 6.33 -0.30
CA ALA A 324 -38.81 5.86 1.04
C ALA A 324 -39.20 6.84 2.14
N HIS A 325 -39.20 8.16 1.85
CA HIS A 325 -39.46 9.23 2.83
C HIS A 325 -40.81 9.94 2.62
N LYS A 326 -41.46 9.77 1.47
CA LYS A 326 -42.74 10.40 1.12
C LYS A 326 -43.92 9.45 0.99
N GLY A 327 -43.66 8.14 1.01
CA GLY A 327 -44.65 7.11 0.80
C GLY A 327 -44.28 6.26 -0.40
N SER A 328 -44.30 4.94 -0.21
CA SER A 328 -44.00 3.98 -1.25
C SER A 328 -45.11 2.94 -1.41
N HIS A 329 -45.00 2.18 -2.49
CA HIS A 329 -45.65 0.89 -2.59
C HIS A 329 -45.15 -0.04 -1.47
N GLU A 330 -46.02 -0.91 -0.96
CA GLU A 330 -45.74 -1.89 0.10
C GLU A 330 -44.49 -2.73 -0.18
N PHE A 331 -44.45 -3.43 -1.33
CA PHE A 331 -43.33 -4.30 -1.70
C PHE A 331 -42.21 -3.62 -2.50
N PHE A 332 -42.50 -2.50 -3.18
CA PHE A 332 -41.56 -1.86 -4.10
C PHE A 332 -41.16 -0.47 -3.60
N ARG A 333 -40.13 -0.41 -2.74
CA ARG A 333 -39.71 0.82 -2.06
C ARG A 333 -39.31 1.98 -2.97
N ALA A 334 -38.93 1.71 -4.24
CA ALA A 334 -38.62 2.75 -5.22
C ALA A 334 -39.84 3.28 -5.99
N ARG A 335 -41.02 2.68 -5.82
CA ARG A 335 -42.26 3.13 -6.46
C ARG A 335 -43.06 3.98 -5.47
N PRO A 336 -43.52 5.18 -5.87
CA PRO A 336 -44.44 5.97 -5.06
C PRO A 336 -45.70 5.17 -4.67
N GLY A 337 -46.24 5.46 -3.49
CA GLY A 337 -47.47 4.85 -2.99
C GLY A 337 -47.88 5.46 -1.66
N PRO A 338 -49.01 5.03 -1.08
CA PRO A 338 -49.60 5.69 0.09
C PRO A 338 -48.92 5.33 1.42
N HIS A 339 -48.04 4.30 1.44
CA HIS A 339 -47.53 3.75 2.69
C HIS A 339 -46.20 4.38 3.11
N LEU A 340 -46.18 5.03 4.27
CA LEU A 340 -44.95 5.52 4.89
C LEU A 340 -44.35 4.43 5.80
N ILE A 341 -43.56 3.54 5.20
CA ILE A 341 -42.88 2.48 5.94
C ILE A 341 -41.57 3.05 6.51
N LYS A 342 -41.43 3.05 7.84
CA LYS A 342 -40.26 3.58 8.57
C LYS A 342 -39.22 2.48 8.86
N ASP A 343 -38.82 1.73 7.84
CA ASP A 343 -37.77 0.69 7.93
C ASP A 343 -36.35 1.30 7.80
N ALA A 344 -35.34 0.45 7.64
CA ALA A 344 -33.95 0.85 7.40
C ALA A 344 -33.78 1.81 6.19
N TYR A 345 -34.65 1.77 5.17
CA TYR A 345 -34.57 2.72 4.04
C TYR A 345 -34.96 4.14 4.44
N TYR A 346 -35.84 4.27 5.44
CA TYR A 346 -36.22 5.55 6.01
C TYR A 346 -35.13 6.04 6.98
N TRP A 347 -34.74 5.20 7.94
CA TRP A 347 -33.90 5.65 9.05
C TRP A 347 -32.41 5.74 8.74
N LEU A 348 -31.81 4.76 8.05
CA LEU A 348 -30.35 4.75 7.87
C LEU A 348 -29.83 5.96 7.06
N PRO A 349 -30.49 6.42 5.99
CA PRO A 349 -30.08 7.64 5.30
C PRO A 349 -30.20 8.89 6.18
N LEU A 350 -31.27 9.00 6.98
CA LEU A 350 -31.46 10.10 7.92
C LEU A 350 -30.39 10.10 9.02
N LEU A 351 -30.17 8.95 9.67
CA LEU A 351 -29.13 8.80 10.69
C LEU A 351 -27.74 9.09 10.11
N GLY A 352 -27.45 8.61 8.90
CA GLY A 352 -26.21 8.89 8.19
C GLY A 352 -26.00 10.39 7.91
N LEU A 353 -27.05 11.10 7.51
CA LEU A 353 -27.00 12.55 7.26
C LEU A 353 -26.71 13.35 8.54
N TYR A 354 -27.38 13.02 9.65
CA TYR A 354 -27.29 13.81 10.88
C TYR A 354 -26.14 13.43 11.82
N HIS A 355 -25.58 12.21 11.71
CA HIS A 355 -24.56 11.72 12.66
C HIS A 355 -23.23 11.32 12.01
N GLY A 356 -23.17 11.18 10.68
CA GLY A 356 -21.94 10.81 9.98
C GLY A 356 -21.34 9.45 10.36
N ALA A 357 -22.11 8.60 11.05
CA ALA A 357 -21.69 7.27 11.47
C ALA A 357 -21.55 6.32 10.28
N ARG A 358 -20.68 5.29 10.41
CA ARG A 358 -20.55 4.30 9.35
C ARG A 358 -21.83 3.49 9.26
N LEU A 359 -22.23 3.11 8.05
CA LEU A 359 -23.43 2.30 7.82
C LEU A 359 -23.46 1.02 8.68
N GLY A 360 -22.31 0.34 8.84
CA GLY A 360 -22.21 -0.84 9.70
C GLY A 360 -22.50 -0.56 11.17
N GLU A 361 -22.06 0.59 11.68
CA GLU A 361 -22.30 1.03 13.06
C GLU A 361 -23.80 1.27 13.30
N LEU A 362 -24.48 1.92 12.35
CA LEU A 362 -25.92 2.19 12.45
C LEU A 362 -26.77 0.94 12.23
N ALA A 363 -26.43 0.11 11.23
CA ALA A 363 -27.22 -1.05 10.86
C ALA A 363 -27.20 -2.18 11.91
N GLN A 364 -26.19 -2.19 12.80
CA GLN A 364 -26.06 -3.19 13.86
C GLN A 364 -26.59 -2.72 15.22
N LEU A 365 -27.12 -1.49 15.31
CA LEU A 365 -27.65 -0.95 16.57
C LEU A 365 -28.67 -1.91 17.18
N GLN A 366 -28.53 -2.14 18.48
CA GLN A 366 -29.50 -2.81 19.31
C GLN A 366 -30.32 -1.81 20.10
N VAL A 367 -31.48 -2.21 20.63
CA VAL A 367 -32.36 -1.30 21.38
C VAL A 367 -31.66 -0.64 22.56
N GLU A 368 -30.76 -1.36 23.23
CA GLU A 368 -29.97 -0.85 24.36
C GLU A 368 -28.94 0.20 23.96
N ASP A 369 -28.53 0.22 22.69
CA ASP A 369 -27.62 1.23 22.18
C ASP A 369 -28.34 2.58 22.03
N VAL A 370 -29.67 2.60 22.03
CA VAL A 370 -30.48 3.82 22.04
C VAL A 370 -30.87 4.10 23.50
N ARG A 371 -30.04 4.88 24.19
CA ARG A 371 -30.18 5.09 25.64
C ARG A 371 -30.01 6.54 26.05
N GLU A 372 -30.68 6.88 27.15
CA GLU A 372 -30.57 8.19 27.76
C GLU A 372 -29.36 8.26 28.71
N VAL A 373 -28.53 9.28 28.53
CA VAL A 373 -27.38 9.57 29.39
C VAL A 373 -27.51 10.99 29.87
N GLN A 374 -27.67 11.18 31.18
CA GLN A 374 -27.82 12.50 31.82
C GLN A 374 -28.91 13.37 31.17
N GLY A 375 -30.07 12.79 30.84
CA GLY A 375 -31.19 13.50 30.21
C GLY A 375 -31.06 13.69 28.70
N VAL A 376 -30.03 13.13 28.07
CA VAL A 376 -29.78 13.24 26.62
C VAL A 376 -29.80 11.86 25.98
N TRP A 377 -30.73 11.64 25.03
CA TRP A 377 -30.76 10.42 24.24
C TRP A 377 -29.54 10.31 23.33
N CYS A 378 -28.85 9.19 23.39
CA CYS A 378 -27.61 8.92 22.67
C CYS A 378 -27.69 7.59 21.90
N LEU A 379 -26.91 7.50 20.82
CA LEU A 379 -26.51 6.25 20.18
C LEU A 379 -25.19 5.81 20.79
N ASP A 380 -25.18 4.63 21.39
CA ASP A 380 -23.96 3.95 21.82
C ASP A 380 -23.36 3.16 20.66
N ILE A 381 -22.27 3.69 20.11
CA ILE A 381 -21.51 3.01 19.07
C ILE A 381 -20.45 2.17 19.76
N ASN A 382 -20.66 0.86 19.83
CA ASN A 382 -19.77 -0.11 20.47
C ASN A 382 -19.64 -1.40 19.63
N ASP A 383 -18.82 -2.32 20.14
CA ASP A 383 -18.51 -3.66 19.61
C ASP A 383 -18.79 -4.74 20.67
N LEU A 384 -19.79 -4.53 21.53
CA LEU A 384 -20.28 -5.54 22.46
C LEU A 384 -21.07 -6.63 21.72
N ASP A 385 -21.16 -7.81 22.32
CA ASP A 385 -21.87 -8.98 21.79
C ASP A 385 -21.37 -9.38 20.38
N LEU A 386 -22.27 -9.43 19.40
CA LEU A 386 -21.98 -9.75 18.00
C LEU A 386 -21.70 -8.51 17.14
N LYS A 387 -21.57 -7.32 17.75
CA LYS A 387 -21.30 -6.08 17.03
C LYS A 387 -19.82 -5.93 16.71
N HIS A 388 -19.55 -5.20 15.64
CA HIS A 388 -18.20 -5.01 15.17
C HIS A 388 -17.90 -3.56 14.85
N LEU A 389 -16.83 -3.05 15.45
CA LEU A 389 -16.21 -1.80 15.06
C LEU A 389 -14.95 -2.06 14.24
N LYS A 390 -14.57 -1.06 13.45
CA LYS A 390 -13.38 -1.15 12.60
C LYS A 390 -12.10 -0.91 13.40
N ASN A 391 -12.15 0.01 14.36
CA ASN A 391 -11.03 0.44 15.18
C ASN A 391 -11.56 0.74 16.59
N GLU A 392 -10.74 0.52 17.62
CA GLU A 392 -11.10 0.75 19.03
C GLU A 392 -11.59 2.19 19.29
N GLN A 393 -10.91 3.17 18.70
CA GLN A 393 -11.28 4.60 18.74
C GLN A 393 -12.67 4.91 18.16
N SER A 394 -13.34 3.94 17.51
CA SER A 394 -14.71 4.14 17.01
C SER A 394 -15.75 4.03 18.13
N ARG A 395 -15.40 3.48 19.30
CA ARG A 395 -16.27 3.39 20.48
C ARG A 395 -16.62 4.80 20.97
N ARG A 396 -17.91 5.14 21.00
CA ARG A 396 -18.37 6.48 21.40
C ARG A 396 -19.87 6.52 21.70
N LEU A 397 -20.25 7.45 22.57
CA LEU A 397 -21.64 7.89 22.72
C LEU A 397 -21.88 9.10 21.82
N VAL A 398 -22.94 9.07 21.02
CA VAL A 398 -23.31 10.14 20.10
C VAL A 398 -24.71 10.66 20.43
N PRO A 399 -24.89 11.93 20.83
CA PRO A 399 -26.22 12.49 21.06
C PRO A 399 -27.10 12.36 19.81
N ILE A 400 -28.36 11.95 20.00
CA ILE A 400 -29.33 11.85 18.91
C ILE A 400 -29.80 13.24 18.53
N HIS A 401 -29.61 13.59 17.26
CA HIS A 401 -30.02 14.91 16.76
C HIS A 401 -31.52 15.17 16.98
N PRO A 402 -31.95 16.36 17.44
CA PRO A 402 -33.36 16.66 17.78
C PRO A 402 -34.34 16.39 16.64
N ARG A 403 -33.92 16.60 15.38
CA ARG A 403 -34.74 16.28 14.19
C ARG A 403 -35.06 14.78 14.10
N ILE A 404 -34.15 13.90 14.47
CA ILE A 404 -34.36 12.45 14.46
C ILE A 404 -35.31 12.04 15.58
N LEU A 405 -35.18 12.65 16.76
CA LEU A 405 -36.14 12.48 17.85
C LEU A 405 -37.55 12.91 17.43
N ALA A 406 -37.68 14.11 16.85
CA ALA A 406 -38.97 14.65 16.37
C ALA A 406 -39.63 13.81 15.26
N LEU A 407 -38.85 13.01 14.51
CA LEU A 407 -39.39 12.09 13.51
C LEU A 407 -39.91 10.76 14.11
N GLY A 408 -39.71 10.55 15.41
CA GLY A 408 -40.17 9.38 16.16
C GLY A 408 -39.18 8.20 16.15
N PHE A 409 -37.87 8.46 16.16
CA PHE A 409 -36.88 7.37 16.13
C PHE A 409 -36.89 6.54 17.42
N LEU A 410 -37.16 7.15 18.58
CA LEU A 410 -37.28 6.43 19.84
C LEU A 410 -38.48 5.48 19.83
N ASP A 411 -39.61 5.94 19.29
CA ASP A 411 -40.82 5.13 19.16
C ASP A 411 -40.56 3.95 18.22
N HIS A 412 -39.93 4.21 17.07
CA HIS A 412 -39.49 3.15 16.16
C HIS A 412 -38.62 2.11 16.86
N ALA A 413 -37.57 2.53 17.58
CA ALA A 413 -36.67 1.60 18.25
C ALA A 413 -37.40 0.73 19.29
N ARG A 414 -38.39 1.30 20.01
CA ARG A 414 -39.20 0.58 21.00
C ARG A 414 -40.24 -0.36 20.37
N GLU A 415 -40.78 0.00 19.22
CA GLU A 415 -41.81 -0.80 18.53
C GLU A 415 -41.21 -2.04 17.86
N VAL A 416 -40.00 -1.94 17.28
CA VAL A 416 -39.41 -3.02 16.48
C VAL A 416 -38.46 -3.93 17.25
N ALA A 417 -37.99 -3.50 18.41
CA ALA A 417 -37.02 -4.21 19.24
C ALA A 417 -37.56 -4.25 20.68
N LEU A 418 -38.20 -5.37 21.03
CA LEU A 418 -38.98 -5.51 22.26
C LEU A 418 -38.12 -6.00 23.42
N GLU A 419 -37.09 -6.78 23.09
CA GLU A 419 -36.22 -7.41 24.07
C GLU A 419 -34.79 -6.90 24.00
N LYS A 420 -34.08 -7.10 25.12
CA LYS A 420 -32.65 -6.85 25.22
C LYS A 420 -31.90 -7.64 24.14
N GLY A 421 -30.99 -6.99 23.41
CA GLY A 421 -30.26 -7.59 22.30
C GLY A 421 -30.96 -7.54 20.93
N ASP A 422 -32.24 -7.19 20.86
CA ASP A 422 -32.95 -7.01 19.59
C ASP A 422 -32.34 -5.84 18.80
N ARG A 423 -32.24 -6.03 17.48
CA ARG A 423 -31.71 -5.01 16.56
C ARG A 423 -32.79 -3.97 16.25
N VAL A 424 -32.40 -2.71 16.16
CA VAL A 424 -33.26 -1.58 15.73
C VAL A 424 -33.70 -1.71 14.27
N PHE A 425 -33.01 -2.55 13.49
CA PHE A 425 -33.33 -2.88 12.10
C PHE A 425 -33.39 -4.41 11.90
N PRO A 426 -34.39 -5.09 12.48
CA PRO A 426 -34.45 -6.56 12.48
C PRO A 426 -34.63 -7.14 11.07
N GLU A 427 -35.21 -6.37 10.14
CA GLU A 427 -35.44 -6.75 8.74
C GLU A 427 -34.15 -6.86 7.91
N LEU A 428 -33.03 -6.31 8.41
CA LEU A 428 -31.73 -6.42 7.74
C LEU A 428 -31.12 -7.79 7.97
N LYS A 429 -30.95 -8.54 6.89
CA LYS A 429 -30.25 -9.83 6.94
C LYS A 429 -28.75 -9.62 7.06
N LEU A 430 -28.13 -10.31 8.01
CA LEU A 430 -26.68 -10.40 8.09
C LEU A 430 -26.13 -11.07 6.82
N GLY A 431 -24.90 -10.73 6.42
CA GLY A 431 -24.26 -11.43 5.32
C GLY A 431 -22.92 -10.86 4.87
N GLY A 432 -22.41 -11.45 3.79
CA GLY A 432 -21.05 -11.20 3.32
C GLY A 432 -20.02 -12.07 4.03
N ALA A 433 -18.74 -11.75 3.88
CA ALA A 433 -17.66 -12.56 4.44
C ALA A 433 -17.49 -12.43 5.96
N ASP A 434 -18.01 -11.34 6.55
CA ASP A 434 -17.93 -11.04 7.98
C ASP A 434 -19.34 -10.89 8.60
N ASP A 435 -20.36 -11.49 7.98
CA ASP A 435 -21.76 -11.48 8.42
C ASP A 435 -22.31 -10.11 8.89
N LYS A 436 -22.03 -9.06 8.11
CA LYS A 436 -22.33 -7.67 8.50
C LYS A 436 -23.83 -7.35 8.34
N ALA A 437 -24.40 -6.66 9.33
CA ALA A 437 -25.78 -6.14 9.24
C ALA A 437 -26.01 -5.15 8.10
N SER A 438 -24.96 -4.43 7.68
CA SER A 438 -25.02 -3.49 6.55
C SER A 438 -25.03 -4.15 5.16
N TYR A 439 -24.78 -5.46 5.08
CA TYR A 439 -24.61 -6.17 3.81
C TYR A 439 -25.87 -6.11 2.94
N ASP A 440 -27.01 -6.54 3.50
CA ASP A 440 -28.26 -6.58 2.76
C ASP A 440 -28.71 -5.17 2.37
N PHE A 441 -28.61 -4.20 3.29
CA PHE A 441 -28.95 -2.80 3.02
C PHE A 441 -28.14 -2.23 1.86
N THR A 442 -26.82 -2.42 1.82
CA THR A 442 -25.96 -1.87 0.77
C THR A 442 -26.42 -2.29 -0.63
N ARG A 443 -26.76 -3.57 -0.81
CA ARG A 443 -27.23 -4.13 -2.09
C ARG A 443 -28.60 -3.59 -2.46
N LYS A 444 -29.53 -3.65 -1.51
CA LYS A 444 -30.92 -3.24 -1.63
C LYS A 444 -31.07 -1.73 -1.90
N PHE A 445 -30.36 -0.91 -1.14
CA PHE A 445 -30.32 0.54 -1.28
C PHE A 445 -29.70 0.97 -2.61
N GLY A 446 -28.69 0.24 -3.12
CA GLY A 446 -28.18 0.44 -4.49
C GLY A 446 -29.27 0.25 -5.56
N ALA A 447 -30.12 -0.76 -5.43
CA ALA A 447 -31.25 -0.96 -6.34
C ALA A 447 -32.32 0.13 -6.20
N TYR A 448 -32.62 0.55 -4.97
CA TYR A 448 -33.54 1.67 -4.72
C TYR A 448 -33.05 2.97 -5.36
N ARG A 449 -31.78 3.34 -5.17
CA ARG A 449 -31.18 4.53 -5.77
C ARG A 449 -31.29 4.52 -7.30
N ARG A 450 -31.11 3.35 -7.93
CA ARG A 450 -31.36 3.18 -9.38
C ARG A 450 -32.82 3.40 -9.73
N GLY A 451 -33.73 2.83 -8.96
CA GLY A 451 -35.18 2.94 -9.19
C GLY A 451 -35.71 4.37 -9.08
N ILE A 452 -35.12 5.21 -8.23
CA ILE A 452 -35.52 6.63 -8.09
C ILE A 452 -34.65 7.60 -8.92
N GLY A 453 -33.74 7.08 -9.75
CA GLY A 453 -32.94 7.90 -10.66
C GLY A 453 -31.79 8.70 -10.03
N VAL A 454 -31.35 8.37 -8.81
CA VAL A 454 -30.23 9.07 -8.12
C VAL A 454 -28.93 8.28 -8.12
N TYR A 455 -28.89 7.10 -8.76
CA TYR A 455 -27.70 6.26 -8.84
C TYR A 455 -26.79 6.70 -9.99
N GLU A 456 -25.52 6.89 -9.68
CA GLU A 456 -24.52 7.26 -10.67
C GLU A 456 -23.54 6.11 -10.92
N ARG A 457 -23.60 5.58 -12.15
CA ARG A 457 -22.68 4.55 -12.60
C ARG A 457 -21.25 5.07 -12.47
N TRP A 458 -20.38 4.27 -11.83
CA TRP A 458 -18.96 4.54 -11.57
C TRP A 458 -18.63 5.49 -10.41
N LEU A 459 -19.63 6.18 -9.86
CA LEU A 459 -19.50 6.95 -8.62
C LEU A 459 -20.00 6.16 -7.40
N ASP A 460 -21.02 5.31 -7.60
CA ASP A 460 -21.75 4.58 -6.56
C ASP A 460 -21.55 3.06 -6.47
#